data_AF-A0A369Q8W1-F1
#
_entry.id   AF-A0A369Q8W1-F1
#
_cell.length_a   1.000
_cell.length_b   1.000
_cell.length_c   1.000
_cell.angle_alpha   90.00
_cell.angle_beta   90.00
_cell.angle_gamma   90.00
#
_symmetry.space_group_name_H-M   'P 1'
#
loop_
_entity.id
_entity.type
_entity.pdbx_description
1 polymer ?
#
loop_
_entity_poly.entity_id
_entity_poly.type
_entity_poly.pdbx_seq_one_letter_code
_entity_poly.pdbx_strand_id
1 'polypeptide(L)'
;MKPFSTARRARMCAALTATIFVAACGPADTDPGEGGVTVGEARALDEAAEMVEAGRLDPAVVGNAPEQGSVETNHDATNPDPEATPEELAP
;
A
#
# COMPACT_ATOMS: atom_id res chain seq x y z
N MET A 1 -56.03 2.72 -3.01
CA MET A 1 -54.87 3.47 -2.48
C MET A 1 -53.61 2.73 -2.91
N LYS A 2 -52.63 3.41 -3.53
CA LYS A 2 -51.62 2.80 -4.42
C LYS A 2 -50.40 2.26 -3.62
N PRO A 3 -50.17 0.94 -3.53
CA PRO A 3 -49.04 0.36 -2.77
C PRO A 3 -47.68 0.45 -3.50
N PHE A 4 -47.68 0.86 -4.77
CA PHE A 4 -46.47 0.90 -5.61
C PHE A 4 -45.39 1.87 -5.11
N SER A 5 -45.74 2.92 -4.36
CA SER A 5 -44.77 3.89 -3.81
C SER A 5 -43.98 3.31 -2.64
N THR A 6 -44.60 2.48 -1.82
CA THR A 6 -44.00 1.90 -0.61
C THR A 6 -42.95 0.85 -0.97
N ALA A 7 -43.24 -0.01 -1.96
CA ALA A 7 -42.30 -1.02 -2.43
C ALA A 7 -41.06 -0.40 -3.11
N ARG A 8 -41.23 0.73 -3.82
CA ARG A 8 -40.11 1.46 -4.45
C ARG A 8 -39.21 2.12 -3.42
N ARG A 9 -39.80 2.73 -2.38
CA ARG A 9 -39.05 3.33 -1.26
C ARG A 9 -38.31 2.27 -0.44
N ALA A 10 -38.94 1.12 -0.17
CA ALA A 10 -38.30 0.03 0.56
C ALA A 10 -37.06 -0.53 -0.18
N ARG A 11 -37.15 -0.73 -1.51
CA ARG A 11 -35.99 -1.17 -2.32
C ARG A 11 -34.87 -0.13 -2.34
N MET A 12 -35.20 1.15 -2.41
CA MET A 12 -34.22 2.23 -2.39
C MET A 12 -33.51 2.34 -1.04
N CYS A 13 -34.26 2.24 0.07
CA CYS A 13 -33.67 2.19 1.41
C CYS A 13 -32.76 0.97 1.57
N ALA A 14 -33.21 -0.22 1.16
CA ALA A 14 -32.42 -1.45 1.24
C ALA A 14 -31.12 -1.37 0.43
N ALA A 15 -31.16 -0.77 -0.77
CA ALA A 15 -29.97 -0.55 -1.58
C ALA A 15 -28.99 0.40 -0.89
N LEU A 16 -29.48 1.48 -0.28
CA LEU A 16 -28.65 2.45 0.45
C LEU A 16 -27.98 1.83 1.68
N THR A 17 -28.69 1.01 2.46
CA THR A 17 -28.10 0.31 3.61
C THR A 17 -27.06 -0.72 3.18
N ALA A 18 -27.29 -1.43 2.07
CA ALA A 18 -26.33 -2.40 1.55
C ALA A 18 -25.00 -1.75 1.14
N THR A 19 -25.05 -0.57 0.50
CA THR A 19 -23.84 0.16 0.11
C THR A 19 -23.02 0.66 1.30
N ILE A 20 -23.69 1.08 2.38
CA ILE A 20 -23.00 1.51 3.62
C ILE A 20 -22.31 0.34 4.30
N PHE A 21 -22.93 -0.85 4.29
CA PHE A 21 -22.37 -2.04 4.93
C PHE A 21 -21.14 -2.58 4.19
N VAL A 22 -21.12 -2.50 2.86
CA VAL A 22 -19.94 -2.86 2.05
C VAL A 22 -18.80 -1.86 2.23
N ALA A 23 -19.10 -0.56 2.36
CA ALA A 23 -18.08 0.46 2.64
C ALA A 23 -17.45 0.32 4.04
N ALA A 24 -18.14 -0.32 4.98
CA ALA A 24 -17.60 -0.66 6.29
C ALA A 24 -16.65 -1.88 6.27
N CYS A 25 -16.56 -2.60 5.14
CA CYS A 25 -15.63 -3.70 4.91
C CYS A 25 -14.36 -3.21 4.18
N GLY A 26 -13.83 -2.07 4.60
CA GLY A 26 -12.56 -1.54 4.13
C GLY A 26 -11.37 -2.19 4.83
N PRO A 27 -10.15 -2.08 4.27
CA PRO A 27 -8.94 -2.60 4.91
C PRO A 27 -8.78 -1.99 6.30
N ALA A 28 -8.57 -2.83 7.30
CA ALA A 28 -8.16 -2.39 8.64
C ALA A 28 -6.69 -1.95 8.62
N ASP A 29 -6.29 -1.08 9.56
CA ASP A 29 -4.90 -0.63 9.66
C ASP A 29 -3.90 -1.78 9.89
N THR A 30 -4.37 -2.92 10.42
CA THR A 30 -3.58 -4.15 10.63
C THR A 30 -3.62 -5.13 9.46
N ASP A 31 -4.42 -4.85 8.42
CA ASP A 31 -4.50 -5.73 7.28
C ASP A 31 -3.17 -5.71 6.51
N PRO A 32 -2.71 -6.86 5.99
CA PRO A 32 -1.52 -6.91 5.16
C PRO A 32 -1.71 -6.04 3.91
N GLY A 33 -0.85 -5.03 3.75
CA GLY A 33 -0.81 -4.15 2.59
C GLY A 33 0.20 -4.60 1.54
N GLU A 34 0.38 -3.77 0.51
CA GLU A 34 1.39 -3.99 -0.53
C GLU A 34 2.80 -3.99 0.05
N GLY A 35 3.65 -4.90 -0.41
CA GLY A 35 5.03 -5.00 0.07
C GLY A 35 5.21 -5.64 1.45
N GLY A 36 4.14 -6.18 2.05
CA GLY A 36 4.23 -6.89 3.35
C GLY A 36 4.22 -5.97 4.58
N VAL A 37 3.99 -4.67 4.40
CA VAL A 37 3.68 -3.72 5.48
C VAL A 37 2.18 -3.61 5.64
N THR A 38 1.71 -3.35 6.85
CA THR A 38 0.29 -3.10 7.10
C THR A 38 -0.14 -1.75 6.53
N VAL A 39 -1.45 -1.59 6.27
CA VAL A 39 -1.99 -0.32 5.75
C VAL A 39 -1.70 0.85 6.69
N GLY A 40 -1.75 0.62 8.01
CA GLY A 40 -1.40 1.62 9.02
C GLY A 40 0.09 1.98 9.02
N GLU A 41 0.96 0.99 8.83
CA GLU A 41 2.41 1.22 8.71
C GLU A 41 2.75 2.03 7.46
N ALA A 42 2.20 1.68 6.29
CA ALA A 42 2.43 2.42 5.05
C ALA A 42 2.03 3.90 5.19
N ARG A 43 0.86 4.17 5.78
CA ARG A 43 0.39 5.53 6.04
C ARG A 43 1.31 6.32 6.97
N ALA A 44 1.83 5.68 8.01
CA ALA A 44 2.75 6.32 8.95
C ALA A 44 4.08 6.69 8.27
N LEU A 45 4.57 5.83 7.36
CA LEU A 45 5.76 6.10 6.56
C LEU A 45 5.54 7.28 5.60
N ASP A 46 4.37 7.37 4.97
CA ASP A 46 4.03 8.49 4.07
C ASP A 46 3.98 9.82 4.81
N GLU A 47 3.40 9.85 6.02
CA GLU A 47 3.38 11.06 6.87
C GLU A 47 4.80 11.49 7.27
N ALA A 48 5.66 10.54 7.62
CA ALA A 48 7.05 10.83 7.91
C ALA A 48 7.80 11.41 6.69
N ALA A 49 7.54 10.88 5.49
CA ALA A 49 8.11 11.41 4.26
C ALA A 49 7.64 12.84 3.96
N GLU A 50 6.36 13.14 4.20
CA GLU A 50 5.82 14.50 4.06
C GLU A 50 6.51 15.49 5.01
N MET A 51 6.84 15.08 6.23
CA MET A 51 7.60 15.92 7.17
C MET A 51 9.03 16.23 6.70
N VAL A 52 9.66 15.26 6.01
CA VAL A 52 10.99 15.42 5.41
C VAL A 52 10.93 16.44 4.28
N GLU A 53 9.97 16.28 3.36
CA GLU A 53 9.76 17.18 2.22
C GLU A 53 9.39 18.60 2.68
N ALA A 54 8.56 18.71 3.74
CA ALA A 54 8.19 19.98 4.33
C ALA A 54 9.35 20.69 5.05
N GLY A 55 10.56 20.10 5.08
CA GLY A 55 11.74 20.69 5.72
C GLY A 55 11.57 20.88 7.22
N ARG A 56 10.67 20.12 7.86
CA ARG A 56 10.38 20.22 9.30
C ARG A 56 11.38 19.46 10.17
N LEU A 57 12.33 18.78 9.56
CA LEU A 57 13.40 18.10 10.26
C LEU A 57 14.41 19.12 10.79
N ASP A 58 14.78 18.98 12.07
CA ASP A 58 15.84 19.79 12.66
C ASP A 58 17.17 19.47 11.93
N PRO A 59 17.89 20.46 11.38
CA PRO A 59 19.17 20.23 10.73
C PRO A 59 20.22 19.60 11.66
N ALA A 60 20.07 19.71 12.98
CA ALA A 60 20.91 19.01 13.95
C ALA A 60 20.64 17.49 14.01
N VAL A 61 19.44 17.03 13.59
CA VAL A 61 19.08 15.61 13.48
C VAL A 61 19.53 15.02 12.14
N VAL A 62 19.51 15.83 11.07
CA VAL A 62 19.91 15.42 9.71
C VAL A 62 21.43 15.56 9.49
N GLY A 63 22.09 16.46 10.22
CA GLY A 63 23.49 16.82 10.04
C GLY A 63 24.46 16.05 10.92
N ASN A 64 24.70 14.77 10.61
CA ASN A 64 26.02 14.13 10.77
C ASN A 64 26.16 12.78 10.04
N ALA A 65 25.36 12.53 8.99
CA ALA A 65 25.67 11.43 8.09
C ALA A 65 26.87 11.85 7.20
N PRO A 66 27.96 11.06 7.12
CA PRO A 66 28.99 11.34 6.12
C PRO A 66 28.31 11.39 4.75
N GLU A 67 28.61 12.44 3.99
CA GLU A 67 28.05 12.71 2.66
C GLU A 67 27.85 11.42 1.90
N GLN A 68 26.59 11.09 1.63
CA GLN A 68 26.25 9.93 0.83
C GLN A 68 26.83 10.15 -0.56
N GLY A 69 27.94 9.44 -0.80
CA GLY A 69 28.47 9.24 -2.13
C GLY A 69 27.31 8.86 -3.04
N SER A 70 27.21 9.56 -4.16
CA SER A 70 26.44 9.20 -5.33
C SER A 70 26.43 7.69 -5.52
N VAL A 71 25.35 7.04 -5.10
CA VAL A 71 25.00 5.73 -5.65
C VAL A 71 24.48 6.04 -7.05
N GLU A 72 25.42 6.13 -7.99
CA GLU A 72 25.15 5.82 -9.37
C GLU A 72 24.58 4.40 -9.37
N THR A 73 23.25 4.29 -9.30
CA THR A 73 22.58 3.04 -9.60
C THR A 73 22.87 2.76 -11.07
N ASN A 74 23.94 2.01 -11.30
CA ASN A 74 24.04 1.15 -12.45
C ASN A 74 22.79 0.25 -12.41
N HIS A 75 21.71 0.73 -13.01
CA HIS A 75 20.58 -0.08 -13.42
C HIS A 75 21.02 -0.84 -14.67
N ASP A 76 22.07 -1.63 -14.51
CA ASP A 76 22.55 -2.58 -15.51
C ASP A 76 21.96 -3.95 -15.15
N ALA A 77 21.47 -4.59 -16.19
CA ALA A 77 20.68 -5.79 -16.13
C ALA A 77 21.44 -6.94 -15.47
N THR A 78 20.91 -7.50 -14.39
CA THR A 78 21.01 -8.93 -14.07
C THR A 78 19.92 -9.25 -13.07
N ASN A 79 18.77 -9.65 -13.60
CA ASN A 79 18.00 -10.67 -12.91
C ASN A 79 18.75 -11.98 -13.21
N PRO A 80 19.45 -12.62 -12.26
CA PRO A 80 19.96 -13.95 -12.52
C PRO A 80 18.74 -14.86 -12.62
N ASP A 81 18.47 -15.40 -13.81
CA ASP A 81 17.65 -16.60 -13.98
C ASP A 81 18.06 -17.62 -12.91
N PRO A 82 17.20 -17.96 -11.93
CA PRO A 82 17.45 -19.16 -11.14
C PRO A 82 17.02 -20.36 -11.99
N GLU A 83 17.97 -21.26 -12.20
CA GLU A 83 17.81 -22.61 -12.75
C GLU A 83 17.73 -22.74 -14.28
N ALA A 84 18.90 -22.55 -14.91
CA ALA A 84 19.36 -23.57 -15.85
C ALA A 84 19.57 -24.87 -15.07
N THR A 85 18.69 -25.85 -15.31
CA THR A 85 18.77 -27.22 -14.82
C THR A 85 20.13 -27.87 -15.12
N PRO A 86 20.83 -28.44 -14.13
CA PRO A 86 21.86 -29.43 -14.36
C PRO A 86 21.51 -30.69 -13.57
N GLU A 87 20.39 -31.34 -13.89
CA GLU A 87 20.17 -32.72 -13.46
C GLU A 87 20.60 -33.68 -14.56
N GLU A 88 21.65 -34.42 -14.21
CA GLU A 88 21.85 -35.81 -14.60
C GLU A 88 22.58 -36.07 -15.94
N LEU A 89 23.81 -35.57 -15.97
CA LEU A 89 24.93 -36.38 -16.46
C LEU A 89 25.17 -37.54 -15.48
N ALA A 90 24.75 -38.76 -15.83
CA ALA A 90 25.34 -40.01 -15.36
C ALA A 90 24.78 -41.23 -16.13
N PRO A 91 25.48 -42.37 -16.13
CA PRO A 91 26.88 -42.61 -16.47
C PRO A 91 27.07 -43.19 -17.89
#